data_AF-A0A0G3F2F5-F1
#
_entry.id   AF-A0A0G3F2F5-F1
#
_cell.length_a   1.000
_cell.length_b   1.000
_cell.length_c   1.000
_cell.angle_alpha   90.00
_cell.angle_beta   90.00
_cell.angle_gamma   90.00
#
_symmetry.space_group_name_H-M   'P 1'
#
loop_
_entity.id
_entity.type
_entity.pdbx_description
1 polymer ?
#
loop_
_entity_poly.entity_id
_entity_poly.type
_entity_poly.pdbx_seq_one_letter_code
_entity_poly.pdbx_strand_id
1 'polypeptide(L)' 'EFTNTCMECLVCDVHVACGDFASNDVIDPAKFRRLGINDCLVNDGKSIEPSFPVSFQYGNSFPYPMTVASASCDCN' A
#
# COMPACT_ATOMS: atom_id res chain seq x y z
N GLU A 1 4.72 -6.53 -0.18
CA GLU A 1 4.96 -6.03 -1.55
C GLU A 1 3.61 -5.75 -2.19
N PHE A 2 3.47 -4.63 -2.89
CA PHE A 2 2.31 -4.28 -3.70
C PHE A 2 2.75 -4.18 -5.16
N THR A 3 2.15 -4.99 -6.03
CA THR A 3 2.50 -5.08 -7.45
C THR A 3 1.27 -4.76 -8.29
N ASN A 4 1.41 -3.82 -9.22
CA ASN A 4 0.40 -3.55 -10.23
C ASN A 4 0.49 -4.62 -11.34
N THR A 5 -0.56 -5.44 -11.49
CA THR A 5 -0.62 -6.49 -12.52
C THR A 5 -1.29 -6.02 -13.82
N CYS A 6 -1.78 -4.78 -13.86
CA CYS A 6 -2.36 -4.18 -15.06
C CYS A 6 -1.24 -3.70 -15.99
N MET A 7 -1.05 -4.37 -17.13
CA MET A 7 0.07 -4.07 -18.04
C MET A 7 -0.06 -2.74 -18.79
N GLU A 8 -1.27 -2.22 -18.95
CA GLU A 8 -1.57 -1.02 -19.75
C GLU A 8 -2.21 0.11 -18.91
N CYS A 9 -2.10 0.06 -17.58
CA CYS A 9 -2.61 1.12 -16.74
C CYS A 9 -1.71 1.44 -15.53
N LEU A 10 -1.73 2.71 -15.16
CA LEU A 10 -1.18 3.18 -13.90
C LEU A 10 -2.27 3.06 -12.83
N VAL A 11 -1.93 2.43 -11.71
CA VAL A 11 -2.83 2.33 -10.57
C VAL A 11 -2.31 3.21 -9.45
N CYS A 12 -3.11 4.14 -8.96
CA CYS A 12 -2.78 5.11 -7.92
C CYS A 12 -3.85 5.12 -6.83
N ASP A 13 -3.65 5.96 -5.81
CA ASP A 13 -4.58 6.15 -4.69
C ASP A 13 -5.04 4.81 -4.08
N VAL A 14 -4.06 3.93 -3.85
CA VAL A 14 -4.31 2.57 -3.39
C VAL A 14 -4.46 2.58 -1.88
N HIS A 15 -5.70 2.37 -1.44
CA HIS A 15 -6.05 2.18 -0.03
C HIS A 15 -6.20 0.70 0.29
N VAL A 16 -5.65 0.31 1.43
CA VAL A 16 -5.60 -1.07 1.92
C VAL A 16 -6.32 -1.14 3.26
N ALA A 17 -7.30 -2.04 3.35
CA ALA A 17 -7.87 -2.45 4.61
C ALA A 17 -6.81 -3.21 5.42
N CYS A 18 -6.26 -2.52 6.41
CA CYS A 18 -5.10 -2.97 7.19
C CYS A 18 -5.42 -3.18 8.69
N GLY A 19 -6.71 -3.17 9.07
CA GLY A 19 -7.13 -3.29 10.47
C GLY A 19 -6.45 -2.26 11.39
N ASP A 20 -5.86 -2.73 12.47
CA ASP A 20 -5.10 -1.93 13.44
C ASP A 20 -3.59 -1.95 13.19
N PHE A 21 -3.16 -2.17 11.93
CA PHE A 21 -1.76 -2.32 11.52
C PHE A 21 -0.77 -1.49 12.36
N ALA A 22 0.25 -2.17 12.88
CA ALA A 22 1.36 -1.59 13.61
C ALA A 22 2.66 -2.35 13.32
N SER A 23 3.78 -1.66 13.39
CA SER A 23 5.11 -2.23 13.13
C SER A 23 6.09 -1.79 14.22
N ASN A 24 6.92 -2.72 14.66
CA ASN A 24 8.10 -2.46 15.50
C ASN A 24 9.26 -1.87 14.70
N ASP A 25 9.28 -2.12 13.39
CA ASP A 25 10.27 -1.58 12.47
C ASP A 25 9.79 -0.25 11.87
N VAL A 26 10.73 0.65 11.62
CA VAL A 26 10.45 1.92 10.93
C VAL A 26 10.18 1.64 9.46
N ILE A 27 8.97 1.99 9.02
CA ILE A 27 8.56 1.94 7.62
C ILE A 27 8.66 3.33 7.02
N ASP A 28 9.16 3.44 5.80
CA ASP A 28 9.11 4.68 5.04
C ASP A 28 7.63 5.06 4.77
N PRO A 29 7.13 6.19 5.32
CA PRO A 29 5.74 6.59 5.17
C PRO A 29 5.37 6.99 3.73
N ALA A 30 6.38 7.17 2.84
CA ALA A 30 6.15 7.34 1.41
C ALA A 30 5.84 6.01 0.71
N LYS A 31 6.18 4.86 1.31
CA LYS A 31 5.86 3.54 0.78
C LYS A 31 4.56 2.98 1.35
N PHE A 32 4.36 3.12 2.66
CA PHE A 32 3.17 2.61 3.34
C PHE A 32 2.94 3.35 4.64
N ARG A 33 1.74 3.89 4.82
CA ARG A 33 1.35 4.54 6.09
C ARG A 33 -0.12 4.30 6.42
N ARG A 34 -0.41 4.18 7.72
CA ARG A 34 -1.79 4.12 8.23
C ARG A 34 -2.37 5.53 8.33
N LEU A 35 -3.47 5.79 7.63
CA LEU A 35 -4.23 7.04 7.73
C LEU A 35 -5.26 6.97 8.86
N GLY A 36 -5.83 5.79 9.09
CA GLY A 36 -6.83 5.54 10.13
C GLY A 36 -6.97 4.06 10.45
N ILE A 37 -7.90 3.72 11.35
CA ILE A 37 -8.25 2.32 11.57
C ILE A 37 -8.79 1.75 10.26
N ASN A 38 -8.22 0.62 9.85
CA ASN A 38 -8.55 -0.11 8.64
C ASN A 38 -8.33 0.69 7.34
N ASP A 39 -7.49 1.73 7.37
CA ASP A 39 -7.16 2.54 6.21
C ASP A 39 -5.65 2.82 6.17
N CYS A 40 -4.97 2.17 5.23
CA CYS A 40 -3.56 2.39 4.94
C CYS A 40 -3.36 2.81 3.48
N LEU A 41 -2.50 3.80 3.26
CA LEU A 41 -2.13 4.31 1.95
C LEU A 41 -0.83 3.70 1.47
N VAL A 42 -0.81 3.25 0.21
CA VAL A 42 0.37 2.73 -0.47
C VAL A 42 0.99 3.83 -1.33
N ASN A 43 2.32 3.86 -1.40
CA ASN A 43 3.11 4.72 -2.29
C ASN A 43 2.78 6.21 -2.22
N ASP A 44 2.36 6.72 -1.05
CA ASP A 44 1.96 8.11 -0.89
C ASP A 44 0.80 8.53 -1.82
N GLY A 45 -0.02 7.57 -2.25
CA GLY A 45 -1.10 7.76 -3.23
C GLY A 45 -0.63 7.86 -4.68
N LYS A 46 0.68 7.83 -4.94
CA LYS A 46 1.26 7.91 -6.28
C LYS A 46 1.05 6.63 -7.07
N SER A 47 1.13 6.75 -8.39
CA SER A 47 1.03 5.62 -9.31
C SER A 47 2.05 4.53 -9.01
N ILE A 48 1.58 3.29 -9.03
CA ILE A 48 2.37 2.06 -9.00
C ILE A 48 2.50 1.58 -10.43
N GLU A 49 3.71 1.65 -10.98
CA GLU A 49 4.00 1.12 -12.30
C GLU A 49 4.11 -0.42 -12.27
N PRO A 50 3.69 -1.12 -13.33
CA PRO A 50 3.74 -2.59 -13.36
C PRO A 50 5.15 -3.17 -13.15
N SER A 51 6.18 -2.44 -13.59
CA SER A 51 7.58 -2.85 -13.46
C SER A 51 8.24 -2.42 -12.14
N PHE A 52 7.59 -1.57 -11.33
CA PHE A 52 8.16 -1.00 -10.12
C PHE A 52 7.24 -1.25 -8.91
N PRO A 53 7.32 -2.44 -8.30
CA PRO A 53 6.51 -2.76 -7.14
C PRO A 53 6.92 -1.94 -5.91
N VAL A 54 5.95 -1.71 -5.03
CA VAL A 54 6.16 -1.01 -3.76
C VAL A 54 6.45 -2.04 -2.67
N SER A 55 7.71 -2.08 -2.25
CA SER A 55 8.23 -3.06 -1.29
C SER A 55 8.79 -2.42 -0.02
N PHE A 56 8.32 -2.93 1.10
CA PHE A 56 8.76 -2.59 2.46
C PHE A 56 8.67 -3.86 3.35
N GLN A 57 9.38 -3.82 4.47
CA GLN A 57 9.33 -4.85 5.51
C GLN A 57 8.72 -4.23 6.77
N TYR A 58 8.01 -5.05 7.55
CA TYR A 58 7.46 -4.65 8.82
C TYR A 58 7.65 -5.78 9.84
N GLY A 59 7.75 -5.40 11.12
CA GLY A 59 7.97 -6.33 12.22
C GLY A 59 6.77 -6.34 13.15
N ASN A 60 6.14 -7.49 13.33
CA ASN A 60 5.10 -7.69 14.33
C ASN A 60 5.08 -9.17 14.79
N SER A 61 4.47 -9.44 15.94
CA SER A 61 4.27 -10.80 16.45
C SER A 61 3.40 -11.65 15.53
N PHE A 62 2.44 -11.04 14.82
CA PHE A 62 1.56 -11.73 13.89
C PHE A 62 1.44 -10.95 12.57
N PRO A 63 1.24 -11.65 11.43
CA PRO A 63 0.98 -10.97 10.17
C PRO A 63 -0.39 -10.29 10.18
N TYR A 64 -0.47 -9.12 9.55
CA TYR A 64 -1.75 -8.45 9.31
C TYR A 64 -2.36 -8.91 7.98
N PRO A 65 -3.66 -9.25 7.94
CA PRO A 65 -4.37 -9.37 6.68
C PRO A 65 -4.43 -7.99 6.03
N MET A 66 -3.99 -7.91 4.78
CA MET A 66 -4.02 -6.69 3.98
C MET A 66 -4.83 -6.97 2.72
N THR A 67 -5.96 -6.30 2.57
CA THR A 67 -6.80 -6.41 1.36
C THR A 67 -6.97 -5.04 0.72
N VAL A 68 -6.93 -4.99 -0.62
CA VAL A 68 -7.18 -3.74 -1.34
C VAL A 68 -8.62 -3.31 -1.08
N ALA A 69 -8.79 -2.11 -0.52
CA ALA A 69 -10.08 -1.50 -0.24
C ALA A 69 -10.55 -0.64 -1.43
N SER A 70 -9.66 0.16 -2.00
CA SER A 70 -9.90 0.94 -3.21
C SER A 70 -8.60 1.23 -3.95
N ALA A 71 -8.72 1.52 -5.24
CA ALA A 71 -7.65 1.96 -6.11
C ALA A 71 -8.24 2.75 -7.29
N SER A 72 -7.45 3.66 -7.86
CA SER A 72 -7.82 4.45 -9.05
C SER A 72 -6.92 4.08 -10.23
N CYS A 73 -7.46 4.16 -11.45
CA CYS A 73 -6.69 4.13 -12.70
C CYS A 73 -6.60 5.52 -13.37
N ASP A 74 -7.16 6.55 -12.74
CA ASP A 74 -7.04 7.94 -13.14
C ASP A 74 -6.02 8.62 -12.22
N CYS A 75 -4.79 8.70 -12.71
CA CYS A 75 -3.64 9.23 -12.00
C CYS A 75 -3.23 10.55 -12.67
N ASN A 76 -3.74 11.66 -12.12
CA ASN A 76 -3.41 13.02 -12.59
C ASN A 76 -2.03 13.47 -12.09
#